data_AF-A0AAU5CXQ4-F1
#
_entry.id   AF-A0AAU5CXQ4-F1
#
_cell.length_a   1.000
_cell.length_b   1.000
_cell.length_c   1.000
_cell.angle_alpha   90.00
_cell.angle_beta   90.00
_cell.angle_gamma   90.00
#
_symmetry.space_group_name_H-M   'P 1'
#
loop_
_entity.id
_entity.type
_entity.pdbx_description
1 polymer ?
#
loop_
_entity_poly.entity_id
_entity_poly.type
_entity_poly.pdbx_seq_one_letter_code
_entity_poly.pdbx_strand_id
1 'polypeptide(L)'
;MSHDTGVDVARLLGMSRPALDQLFRSSPAGGIPTGEAHGTVLLARGAGLSEAAAALARVAAWKGKVFDPGRGELLNRITPFGVAAVRAKVYRGPSRLDGKECTVLDYSRTSFVARRIRDEIREIAPGVYLGIVYWGRHKVLNFALSLRGSPGSPGTYGSPDPTASLAEAARAPHQVAVTIRAVVPEDRVAEVRRRLDEAGRKGSAGEVVPFSELVGVHFARLVLVPAGTDLAGEPVPASIVYMSEVDAPLDAHLADLVRKAGSGVGEVFGHCEGYPVAGAPDAARVAWLRDHCVPSAAFYVNTVGRGLRQILQEARLREAIETFLDQRAAGPSGSELPQDPATVRAEIQRFVTGRPDLAWAGSPAARPGLRWRVRQAAHRVAVPLAGLALLPVAVFALPVWAVLLRWHERRDAPNRERPDPEHVARLAACEDFAAQNPFTAVGFVKSGRFRRMTLTGVLFVVDYGVRHLFNRGSLAGVKTIHFARWLFIDDKRRVVFVSNYDGSLESYMDDFVDKVAWGLNAVFSNGHGYPRTRWLVRDGAEDEQAFKFFLRCHQVPTEVWYSAYDTLTTHHIDTNARIRAGLFGDLGPAETQAWLALF
;
A
#
# COMPACT_ATOMS: atom_id res chain seq x y z
N MET A 1 29.25 15.27 38.48
CA MET A 1 27.92 15.89 38.32
C MET A 1 27.93 16.78 37.10
N SER A 2 27.42 16.31 35.98
CA SER A 2 27.07 17.13 34.81
C SER A 2 25.87 16.48 34.15
N HIS A 3 24.75 17.20 34.16
CA HIS A 3 23.46 16.76 33.65
C HIS A 3 23.52 16.54 32.14
N ASP A 4 23.40 15.29 31.72
CA ASP A 4 22.95 14.95 30.37
C ASP A 4 21.41 15.01 30.36
N THR A 5 20.87 16.12 29.88
CA THR A 5 19.42 16.31 29.67
C THR A 5 19.15 16.60 28.20
N GLY A 6 19.43 15.62 27.34
CA GLY A 6 18.77 15.54 26.03
C GLY A 6 17.27 15.34 26.24
N VAL A 7 16.49 16.42 26.22
CA VAL A 7 15.03 16.32 26.20
C VAL A 7 14.59 15.94 24.79
N ASP A 8 14.48 14.64 24.55
CA ASP A 8 13.82 14.10 23.36
C ASP A 8 12.30 14.41 23.41
N VAL A 9 11.70 14.75 22.27
CA VAL A 9 10.25 15.01 22.13
C VAL A 9 9.42 13.82 22.65
N ALA A 10 9.99 12.61 22.59
CA ALA A 10 9.42 11.40 23.19
C ALA A 10 9.17 11.53 24.71
N ARG A 11 10.06 12.21 25.44
CA ARG A 11 9.92 12.45 26.89
C ARG A 11 8.77 13.42 27.18
N LEU A 12 8.58 14.45 26.33
CA LEU A 12 7.51 15.43 26.48
C LEU A 12 6.11 14.81 26.33
N LEU A 13 5.97 13.79 25.47
CA LEU A 13 4.70 13.07 25.26
C LEU A 13 4.23 12.33 26.52
N GLY A 14 5.15 11.96 27.42
CA GLY A 14 4.83 11.32 28.69
C GLY A 14 4.51 12.28 29.85
N MET A 15 4.71 13.59 29.68
CA MET A 15 4.58 14.57 30.77
C MET A 15 3.12 15.03 30.99
N SER A 16 2.78 15.30 32.26
CA SER A 16 1.49 15.92 32.62
C SER A 16 1.47 17.41 32.25
N ARG A 17 0.26 18.02 32.12
CA ARG A 17 0.17 19.47 31.83
C ARG A 17 0.91 20.34 32.86
N PRO A 18 0.77 20.13 34.19
CA PRO A 18 1.52 20.93 35.16
C PRO A 18 3.04 20.81 34.98
N ALA A 19 3.54 19.63 34.62
CA ALA A 19 4.96 19.41 34.37
C ALA A 19 5.45 20.12 33.09
N LEU A 20 4.66 20.09 32.01
CA LEU A 20 4.95 20.86 30.79
C LEU A 20 4.92 22.37 31.05
N ASP A 21 4.03 22.82 31.92
CA ASP A 21 3.90 24.24 32.25
C ASP A 21 5.07 24.72 33.10
N GLN A 22 5.50 23.90 34.06
CA GLN A 22 6.71 24.16 34.84
C GLN A 22 7.95 24.20 33.93
N LEU A 23 8.08 23.24 33.01
CA LEU A 23 9.17 23.22 32.03
C LEU A 23 9.19 24.50 31.18
N PHE A 24 8.03 24.91 30.65
CA PHE A 24 7.92 26.16 29.88
C PHE A 24 8.32 27.39 30.71
N ARG A 25 7.94 27.47 31.99
CA ARG A 25 8.30 28.59 32.89
C ARG A 25 9.80 28.67 33.22
N SER A 26 10.49 27.53 33.21
CA SER A 26 11.93 27.43 33.46
C SER A 26 12.79 27.64 32.21
N SER A 27 12.20 27.59 31.01
CA SER A 27 12.93 27.71 29.75
C SER A 27 13.11 29.17 29.30
N PRO A 28 14.22 29.49 28.63
CA PRO A 28 14.43 30.79 27.99
C PRO A 28 13.61 30.92 26.69
N ALA A 29 13.43 32.15 26.19
CA ALA A 29 12.73 32.38 24.91
C ALA A 29 13.41 31.67 23.72
N GLY A 30 14.75 31.52 23.77
CA GLY A 30 15.55 30.94 22.69
C GLY A 30 15.71 31.86 21.47
N GLY A 31 16.32 31.36 20.41
CA GLY A 31 16.28 32.01 19.09
C GLY A 31 14.88 31.95 18.46
N ILE A 32 14.56 32.84 17.50
CA ILE A 32 13.39 32.57 16.65
C ILE A 32 13.80 31.42 15.70
N PRO A 33 13.04 30.31 15.64
CA PRO A 33 13.40 29.20 14.77
C PRO A 33 13.54 29.66 13.32
N THR A 34 14.45 29.04 12.56
CA THR A 34 14.67 29.35 11.14
C THR A 34 14.51 28.06 10.33
N GLY A 35 13.73 28.10 9.24
CA GLY A 35 13.51 26.94 8.38
C GLY A 35 12.31 26.07 8.78
N GLU A 36 12.31 24.81 8.33
CA GLU A 36 11.19 23.88 8.57
C GLU A 36 11.29 23.22 9.96
N ALA A 37 10.23 23.38 10.77
CA ALA A 37 10.08 22.73 12.07
C ALA A 37 8.96 21.68 12.03
N HIS A 38 9.24 20.50 12.58
CA HIS A 38 8.23 19.46 12.77
C HIS A 38 7.46 19.71 14.07
N GLY A 39 6.13 19.68 14.01
CA GLY A 39 5.28 19.99 15.17
C GLY A 39 4.55 18.78 15.72
N THR A 40 4.68 18.54 17.02
CA THR A 40 4.04 17.43 17.74
C THR A 40 3.08 17.98 18.80
N VAL A 41 1.81 17.58 18.77
CA VAL A 41 0.84 17.97 19.81
C VAL A 41 1.04 17.13 21.06
N LEU A 42 1.16 17.78 22.22
CA LEU A 42 1.34 17.12 23.50
C LEU A 42 -0.03 17.02 24.21
N LEU A 43 -0.75 15.92 23.97
CA LEU A 43 -2.00 15.62 24.66
C LEU A 43 -1.69 14.91 25.98
N ALA A 44 -1.70 15.66 27.08
CA ALA A 44 -1.45 15.08 28.41
C ALA A 44 -2.48 14.00 28.78
N ARG A 45 -2.01 12.91 29.39
CA ARG A 45 -2.85 11.86 29.99
C ARG A 45 -3.73 12.44 31.12
N GLY A 46 -5.03 12.13 31.11
CA GLY A 46 -5.95 12.34 32.23
C GLY A 46 -6.81 13.62 32.20
N ALA A 47 -6.66 14.51 31.22
CA ALA A 47 -7.55 15.67 31.10
C ALA A 47 -8.75 15.36 30.18
N GLY A 48 -9.98 15.51 30.68
CA GLY A 48 -11.17 15.55 29.82
C GLY A 48 -10.99 16.62 28.74
N LEU A 49 -11.06 16.23 27.46
CA LEU A 49 -10.90 17.14 26.33
C LEU A 49 -12.09 18.11 26.32
N SER A 50 -11.83 19.41 26.50
CA SER A 50 -12.85 20.43 26.23
C SER A 50 -13.20 20.41 24.73
N GLU A 51 -14.44 20.76 24.38
CA GLU A 51 -14.86 20.82 22.97
C GLU A 51 -13.95 21.70 22.11
N ALA A 52 -13.38 22.77 22.69
CA ALA A 52 -12.38 23.61 22.02
C ALA A 52 -11.07 22.87 21.72
N ALA A 53 -10.59 22.03 22.64
CA ALA A 53 -9.40 21.19 22.42
C ALA A 53 -9.67 20.07 21.41
N ALA A 54 -10.87 19.48 21.42
CA ALA A 54 -11.29 18.48 20.44
C ALA A 54 -11.48 19.08 19.04
N ALA A 55 -12.04 20.29 18.92
CA ALA A 55 -12.17 21.00 17.66
C ALA A 55 -10.79 21.40 17.09
N LEU A 56 -9.89 21.91 17.94
CA LEU A 56 -8.52 22.19 17.54
C LEU A 56 -7.76 20.92 17.13
N ALA A 57 -7.91 19.80 17.83
CA ALA A 57 -7.27 18.53 17.45
C ALA A 57 -7.82 17.97 16.11
N ARG A 58 -9.09 18.23 15.79
CA ARG A 58 -9.71 17.87 14.50
C ARG A 58 -9.27 18.77 13.34
N VAL A 59 -9.01 20.06 13.61
CA VAL A 59 -8.52 21.04 12.62
C VAL A 59 -7.00 20.99 12.46
N ALA A 60 -6.25 20.66 13.51
CA ALA A 60 -4.80 20.60 13.54
C ALA A 60 -4.25 19.25 13.05
N ALA A 61 -4.64 18.83 11.84
CA ALA A 61 -3.79 17.99 11.02
C ALA A 61 -2.55 18.82 10.62
N TRP A 62 -1.65 19.01 11.57
CA TRP A 62 -0.42 19.80 11.48
C TRP A 62 0.65 19.02 10.72
N LYS A 63 1.17 19.58 9.62
CA LYS A 63 2.31 19.00 8.86
C LYS A 63 3.64 19.72 9.08
N GLY A 64 3.68 20.75 9.92
CA GLY A 64 4.89 21.51 10.25
C GLY A 64 4.72 23.02 10.09
N LYS A 65 5.68 23.76 10.65
CA LYS A 65 5.77 25.22 10.64
C LYS A 65 7.04 25.65 9.91
N VAL A 66 6.93 26.53 8.91
CA VAL A 66 8.09 27.09 8.22
C VAL A 66 8.28 28.53 8.71
N PHE A 67 9.44 28.81 9.29
CA PHE A 67 9.78 30.13 9.81
C PHE A 67 10.64 30.89 8.80
N ASP A 68 10.25 32.12 8.48
CA ASP A 68 11.01 33.07 7.67
C ASP A 68 11.41 34.27 8.54
N PRO A 69 12.63 34.27 9.11
CA PRO A 69 13.12 35.35 9.96
C PRO A 69 13.24 36.69 9.22
N GLY A 70 13.50 36.66 7.91
CA GLY A 70 13.68 37.88 7.10
C GLY A 70 12.39 38.67 6.90
N ARG A 71 11.24 38.00 7.03
CA ARG A 71 9.91 38.62 6.95
C ARG A 71 9.19 38.73 8.29
N GLY A 72 9.72 38.12 9.36
CA GLY A 72 9.04 38.05 10.67
C GLY A 72 7.73 37.26 10.60
N GLU A 73 7.65 36.30 9.68
CA GLU A 73 6.44 35.55 9.37
C GLU A 73 6.66 34.04 9.53
N LEU A 74 5.59 33.34 9.89
CA LEU A 74 5.53 31.89 9.92
C LEU A 74 4.37 31.40 9.06
N LEU A 75 4.62 30.34 8.29
CA LEU A 75 3.61 29.63 7.54
C LEU A 75 3.29 28.31 8.23
N ASN A 76 2.07 28.20 8.75
CA ASN A 76 1.54 26.95 9.27
C ASN A 76 0.90 26.15 8.13
N ARG A 77 1.43 24.96 7.83
CA ARG A 77 0.89 24.07 6.81
C ARG A 77 -0.25 23.24 7.44
N ILE A 78 -1.48 23.74 7.31
CA ILE A 78 -2.68 23.03 7.77
C ILE A 78 -3.44 22.48 6.55
N THR A 79 -3.74 21.17 6.57
CA THR A 79 -4.86 20.44 5.91
C THR A 79 -4.58 19.45 4.75
N PRO A 80 -5.46 18.42 4.59
CA PRO A 80 -5.31 17.26 3.72
C PRO A 80 -6.04 17.36 2.36
N PHE A 81 -6.40 18.58 1.91
CA PHE A 81 -7.16 18.81 0.66
C PHE A 81 -6.60 19.95 -0.22
N GLY A 82 -5.32 20.31 -0.07
CA GLY A 82 -4.59 21.03 -1.13
C GLY A 82 -4.81 22.54 -1.29
N VAL A 83 -5.46 23.28 -0.37
CA VAL A 83 -5.47 24.77 -0.44
C VAL A 83 -5.47 25.43 0.95
N ALA A 84 -4.62 26.48 1.08
CA ALA A 84 -4.43 27.45 2.17
C ALA A 84 -3.38 27.15 3.28
N ALA A 85 -2.17 27.71 3.11
CA ALA A 85 -1.19 27.89 4.19
C ALA A 85 -1.61 29.07 5.09
N VAL A 86 -1.62 28.87 6.42
CA VAL A 86 -2.06 29.90 7.38
C VAL A 86 -0.85 30.67 7.89
N ARG A 87 -0.76 31.95 7.51
CA ARG A 87 0.33 32.86 7.92
C ARG A 87 0.14 33.40 9.34
N ALA A 88 1.22 33.52 10.10
CA ALA A 88 1.28 34.16 11.42
C ALA A 88 2.42 35.19 11.46
N LYS A 89 2.27 36.24 12.27
CA LYS A 89 3.39 37.12 12.61
C LYS A 89 4.18 36.51 13.77
N VAL A 90 5.50 36.57 13.70
CA VAL A 90 6.41 36.07 14.72
C VAL A 90 7.16 37.23 15.35
N TYR A 91 7.04 37.40 16.66
CA TYR A 91 7.74 38.45 17.40
C TYR A 91 8.00 38.02 18.84
N ARG A 92 8.95 38.69 19.52
CA ARG A 92 9.17 38.48 20.96
C ARG A 92 8.17 39.29 21.77
N GLY A 93 7.62 38.68 22.81
CA GLY A 93 6.71 39.35 23.73
C GLY A 93 6.53 38.59 25.05
N PRO A 94 5.86 39.20 26.04
CA PRO A 94 5.61 38.56 27.32
C PRO A 94 4.63 37.39 27.16
N SER A 95 4.95 36.25 27.76
CA SER A 95 4.09 35.07 27.81
C SER A 95 2.86 35.32 28.68
N ARG A 96 1.70 34.81 28.25
CA ARG A 96 0.47 34.84 29.07
C ARG A 96 0.49 33.87 30.24
N LEU A 97 1.45 32.94 30.30
CA LEU A 97 1.55 31.97 31.38
C LEU A 97 2.30 32.52 32.61
N ASP A 98 3.35 33.31 32.40
CA ASP A 98 4.27 33.75 33.45
C ASP A 98 4.83 35.17 33.30
N GLY A 99 4.43 35.91 32.27
CA GLY A 99 4.89 37.28 32.00
C GLY A 99 6.32 37.40 31.48
N LYS A 100 7.10 36.30 31.43
CA LYS A 100 8.49 36.33 30.93
C LYS A 100 8.53 36.28 29.40
N GLU A 101 9.64 36.70 28.81
CA GLU A 101 9.81 36.76 27.35
C GLU A 101 9.61 35.38 26.68
N CYS A 102 8.93 35.36 25.54
CA CYS A 102 8.75 34.19 24.68
C CYS A 102 8.63 34.63 23.21
N THR A 103 8.75 33.68 22.29
CA THR A 103 8.42 33.93 20.88
C THR A 103 6.92 33.71 20.69
N VAL A 104 6.20 34.74 20.26
CA VAL A 104 4.76 34.75 20.02
C VAL A 104 4.48 34.50 18.55
N LEU A 105 3.58 33.57 18.26
CA LEU A 105 3.03 33.33 16.92
C LEU A 105 1.59 33.82 16.89
N ASP A 106 1.36 34.92 16.19
CA ASP A 106 0.09 35.66 16.19
C ASP A 106 -0.67 35.46 14.87
N TYR A 107 -1.83 34.80 14.97
CA TYR A 107 -2.71 34.49 13.84
C TYR A 107 -3.90 35.47 13.72
N SER A 108 -3.87 36.60 14.42
CA SER A 108 -4.98 37.58 14.50
C SER A 108 -5.47 38.12 13.15
N ARG A 109 -4.66 38.03 12.08
CA ARG A 109 -4.95 38.64 10.77
C ARG A 109 -5.33 37.64 9.66
N THR A 110 -5.47 36.35 9.96
CA THR A 110 -5.44 35.30 8.91
C THR A 110 -6.80 34.69 8.55
N SER A 111 -7.75 34.58 9.49
CA SER A 111 -9.15 34.18 9.23
C SER A 111 -10.08 34.43 10.44
N PHE A 112 -11.41 34.37 10.26
CA PHE A 112 -12.40 34.57 11.34
C PHE A 112 -12.23 33.59 12.51
N VAL A 113 -11.77 32.37 12.24
CA VAL A 113 -11.52 31.32 13.25
C VAL A 113 -10.09 31.42 13.82
N ALA A 114 -9.08 31.63 12.97
CA ALA A 114 -7.68 31.69 13.40
C ALA A 114 -7.35 32.96 14.19
N ARG A 115 -8.15 34.02 14.09
CA ARG A 115 -7.92 35.29 14.80
C ARG A 115 -7.95 35.18 16.32
N ARG A 116 -8.56 34.12 16.87
CA ARG A 116 -8.60 33.85 18.31
C ARG A 116 -7.40 33.04 18.80
N ILE A 117 -6.52 32.56 17.91
CA ILE A 117 -5.41 31.67 18.25
C ILE A 117 -4.13 32.48 18.44
N ARG A 118 -3.44 32.23 19.56
CA ARG A 118 -2.10 32.74 19.84
C ARG A 118 -1.25 31.58 20.33
N ASP A 119 -0.14 31.33 19.68
CA ASP A 119 0.84 30.37 20.18
C ASP A 119 2.00 31.11 20.83
N GLU A 120 2.60 30.49 21.84
CA GLU A 120 3.81 30.96 22.50
C GLU A 120 4.81 29.82 22.53
N ILE A 121 6.07 30.08 22.19
CA ILE A 121 7.13 29.06 22.19
C ILE A 121 8.36 29.53 22.97
N ARG A 122 9.05 28.56 23.57
CA ARG A 122 10.35 28.71 24.25
C ARG A 122 11.25 27.54 23.92
N GLU A 123 12.55 27.78 23.87
CA GLU A 123 13.55 26.76 23.57
C GLU A 123 13.87 25.97 24.84
N ILE A 124 13.72 24.65 24.77
CA ILE A 124 13.95 23.75 25.92
C ILE A 124 15.26 22.96 25.77
N ALA A 125 15.73 22.80 24.54
CA ALA A 125 17.01 22.21 24.17
C ALA A 125 17.41 22.74 22.78
N PRO A 126 18.69 22.69 22.38
CA PRO A 126 19.12 23.19 21.08
C PRO A 126 18.27 22.64 19.91
N GLY A 127 17.51 23.53 19.26
CA GLY A 127 16.64 23.15 18.15
C GLY A 127 15.32 22.46 18.52
N VAL A 128 14.97 22.40 19.81
CA VAL A 128 13.70 21.87 20.33
C VAL A 128 12.98 22.96 21.13
N TYR A 129 11.75 23.25 20.73
CA TYR A 129 10.91 24.28 21.34
C TYR A 129 9.66 23.67 21.95
N LEU A 130 9.31 24.09 23.16
CA LEU A 130 8.03 23.79 23.78
C LEU A 130 7.08 24.97 23.54
N GLY A 131 5.86 24.66 23.17
CA GLY A 131 4.85 25.63 22.80
C GLY A 131 3.54 25.47 23.56
N ILE A 132 2.81 26.58 23.68
CA ILE A 132 1.49 26.66 24.29
C ILE A 132 0.54 27.28 23.27
N VAL A 133 -0.64 26.67 23.08
CA VAL A 133 -1.71 27.23 22.26
C VAL A 133 -2.77 27.87 23.15
N TYR A 134 -3.05 29.15 22.91
CA TYR A 134 -4.16 29.89 23.50
C TYR A 134 -5.28 30.07 22.47
N TRP A 135 -6.53 29.90 22.92
CA TRP A 135 -7.72 30.31 22.19
C TRP A 135 -8.47 31.37 23.00
N GLY A 136 -8.54 32.59 22.48
CA GLY A 136 -9.02 33.75 23.23
C GLY A 136 -8.10 34.05 24.41
N ARG A 137 -8.63 33.96 25.65
CA ARG A 137 -7.86 34.11 26.90
C ARG A 137 -7.51 32.77 27.56
N HIS A 138 -7.99 31.65 27.03
CA HIS A 138 -7.83 30.34 27.67
C HIS A 138 -6.73 29.52 26.99
N LYS A 139 -5.90 28.86 27.80
CA LYS A 139 -4.92 27.88 27.33
C LYS A 139 -5.64 26.59 26.93
N VAL A 140 -5.31 26.05 25.76
CA VAL A 140 -5.97 24.86 25.22
C VAL A 140 -5.10 23.61 25.31
N LEU A 141 -3.84 23.69 24.84
CA LEU A 141 -2.92 22.57 24.80
C LEU A 141 -1.44 23.01 24.72
N ASN A 142 -0.53 22.06 24.88
CA ASN A 142 0.90 22.23 24.65
C ASN A 142 1.30 21.50 23.35
N PHE A 143 2.39 21.93 22.72
CA PHE A 143 2.99 21.29 21.55
C PHE A 143 4.51 21.38 21.62
N ALA A 144 5.23 20.58 20.85
CA ALA A 144 6.67 20.68 20.67
C ALA A 144 7.00 20.99 19.20
N LEU A 145 8.11 21.68 18.95
CA LEU A 145 8.71 21.87 17.64
C LEU A 145 10.14 21.37 17.64
N SER A 146 10.53 20.59 16.63
CA SER A 146 11.93 20.18 16.42
C SER A 146 12.43 20.61 15.04
N LEU A 147 13.64 21.15 14.98
CA LEU A 147 14.34 21.50 13.75
C LEU A 147 15.12 20.29 13.21
N ARG A 148 15.09 20.04 11.89
CA ARG A 148 15.88 18.96 11.26
C ARG A 148 17.36 19.36 11.24
N GLY A 149 18.25 18.60 11.89
CA GLY A 149 19.72 18.75 11.72
C GLY A 149 20.66 18.49 12.91
N SER A 150 20.21 18.07 14.10
CA SER A 150 21.13 17.84 15.23
C SER A 150 21.71 16.41 15.27
N PRO A 151 23.03 16.22 15.46
CA PRO A 151 23.73 14.95 15.24
C PRO A 151 23.63 13.99 16.43
N GLY A 152 23.36 12.72 16.13
CA GLY A 152 23.40 11.62 17.10
C GLY A 152 23.07 10.29 16.43
N SER A 153 24.08 9.63 15.86
CA SER A 153 24.04 8.23 15.43
C SER A 153 25.40 7.61 15.74
N PRO A 154 25.44 6.33 16.15
CA PRO A 154 26.31 5.40 15.43
C PRO A 154 25.67 4.02 15.17
N GLY A 155 26.26 3.29 14.22
CA GLY A 155 25.76 2.04 13.64
C GLY A 155 26.16 0.75 14.38
N THR A 156 25.95 -0.37 13.66
CA THR A 156 26.24 -1.80 13.91
C THR A 156 25.21 -2.67 14.66
N TYR A 157 24.80 -3.73 13.94
CA TYR A 157 23.96 -4.90 14.24
C TYR A 157 23.09 -4.91 15.50
N GLY A 158 21.77 -5.06 15.28
CA GLY A 158 20.83 -5.53 16.31
C GLY A 158 19.99 -4.45 16.98
N SER A 159 19.24 -3.67 16.21
CA SER A 159 17.96 -3.02 16.59
C SER A 159 17.38 -2.34 15.36
N PRO A 160 16.05 -2.25 15.20
CA PRO A 160 15.45 -1.63 14.01
C PRO A 160 15.88 -0.17 13.92
N ASP A 161 16.46 0.21 12.78
CA ASP A 161 16.78 1.59 12.43
C ASP A 161 15.56 2.48 12.74
N PRO A 162 15.69 3.52 13.59
CA PRO A 162 14.56 4.38 13.98
C PRO A 162 13.94 5.09 12.76
N THR A 163 14.69 5.29 11.67
CA THR A 163 14.14 5.84 10.42
C THR A 163 13.34 4.81 9.63
N ALA A 164 13.75 3.54 9.64
CA ALA A 164 12.96 2.44 9.10
C ALA A 164 11.68 2.23 9.93
N SER A 165 11.78 2.30 11.26
CA SER A 165 10.62 2.22 12.17
C SER A 165 9.59 3.33 11.93
N LEU A 166 10.03 4.57 11.65
CA LEU A 166 9.14 5.69 11.33
C LEU A 166 8.50 5.56 9.93
N ALA A 167 9.25 5.09 8.94
CA ALA A 167 8.73 4.83 7.60
C ALA A 167 7.72 3.67 7.59
N GLU A 168 7.99 2.61 8.36
CA GLU A 168 7.06 1.50 8.59
C GLU A 168 5.81 1.95 9.35
N ALA A 169 5.96 2.75 10.41
CA ALA A 169 4.83 3.28 11.18
C ALA A 169 3.94 4.23 10.34
N ALA A 170 4.48 4.82 9.28
CA ALA A 170 3.73 5.65 8.33
C ALA A 170 2.90 4.82 7.34
N ARG A 171 3.12 3.50 7.26
CA ARG A 171 2.33 2.62 6.39
C ARG A 171 0.98 2.31 7.02
N ALA A 172 -0.07 2.49 6.25
CA ALA A 172 -1.40 2.05 6.63
C ALA A 172 -1.55 0.57 6.26
N PRO A 173 -2.26 -0.24 7.06
CA PRO A 173 -2.30 -1.69 6.89
C PRO A 173 -3.10 -2.17 5.66
N HIS A 174 -3.62 -1.24 4.83
CA HIS A 174 -4.36 -1.60 3.62
C HIS A 174 -3.48 -1.44 2.38
N GLN A 175 -3.69 -2.33 1.43
CA GLN A 175 -2.87 -2.47 0.24
C GLN A 175 -3.40 -1.55 -0.87
N VAL A 176 -2.49 -1.05 -1.70
CA VAL A 176 -2.77 -0.30 -2.93
C VAL A 176 -1.94 -0.87 -4.08
N ALA A 177 -2.53 -0.88 -5.27
CA ALA A 177 -1.79 -1.19 -6.49
C ALA A 177 -1.07 0.05 -7.02
N VAL A 178 0.18 -0.12 -7.41
CA VAL A 178 0.98 0.88 -8.11
C VAL A 178 1.26 0.35 -9.50
N THR A 179 0.86 1.10 -10.52
CA THR A 179 1.21 0.82 -11.91
C THR A 179 1.78 2.08 -12.53
N ILE A 180 3.02 2.03 -13.00
CA ILE A 180 3.68 3.13 -13.69
C ILE A 180 3.97 2.65 -15.10
N ARG A 181 3.48 3.37 -16.09
CA ARG A 181 3.71 3.05 -17.50
C ARG A 181 4.42 4.20 -18.17
N ALA A 182 5.52 3.91 -18.85
CA ALA A 182 6.25 4.90 -19.63
C ALA A 182 6.60 4.36 -21.02
N VAL A 183 6.46 5.22 -22.02
CA VAL A 183 6.74 4.88 -23.43
C VAL A 183 8.24 4.76 -23.63
N VAL A 184 8.66 3.71 -24.34
CA VAL A 184 10.05 3.47 -24.72
C VAL A 184 10.19 3.80 -26.21
N PRO A 185 11.05 4.76 -26.60
CA PRO A 185 11.37 5.03 -27.99
C PRO A 185 11.86 3.77 -28.72
N GLU A 186 11.52 3.63 -30.00
CA GLU A 186 11.78 2.41 -30.79
C GLU A 186 13.27 2.03 -30.83
N ASP A 187 14.16 3.03 -30.93
CA ASP A 187 15.62 2.86 -30.94
C ASP A 187 16.19 2.37 -29.59
N ARG A 188 15.40 2.43 -28.51
CA ARG A 188 15.80 2.04 -27.14
C ARG A 188 15.21 0.71 -26.67
N VAL A 189 14.26 0.14 -27.41
CA VAL A 189 13.57 -1.11 -27.01
C VAL A 189 14.55 -2.27 -26.80
N ALA A 190 15.52 -2.45 -27.71
CA ALA A 190 16.50 -3.52 -27.61
C ALA A 190 17.41 -3.39 -26.39
N GLU A 191 17.78 -2.15 -26.03
CA GLU A 191 18.60 -1.85 -24.86
C GLU A 191 17.85 -2.13 -23.56
N VAL A 192 16.59 -1.69 -23.45
CA VAL A 192 15.73 -1.97 -22.30
C VAL A 192 15.49 -3.47 -22.13
N ARG A 193 15.22 -4.20 -23.22
CA ARG A 193 15.05 -5.66 -23.16
C ARG A 193 16.29 -6.35 -22.60
N ARG A 194 17.48 -6.02 -23.14
CA ARG A 194 18.75 -6.58 -22.64
C ARG A 194 18.95 -6.32 -21.15
N ARG A 195 18.63 -5.11 -20.68
CA ARG A 195 18.71 -4.75 -19.25
C ARG A 195 17.78 -5.61 -18.39
N LEU A 196 16.54 -5.84 -18.81
CA LEU A 196 15.59 -6.69 -18.09
C LEU A 196 16.03 -8.16 -18.09
N ASP A 197 16.52 -8.68 -19.22
CA ASP A 197 17.02 -10.06 -19.35
C ASP A 197 18.25 -10.30 -18.47
N GLU A 198 19.15 -9.31 -18.36
CA GLU A 198 20.29 -9.34 -17.44
C GLU A 198 19.84 -9.27 -15.98
N ALA A 199 18.88 -8.39 -15.68
CA ALA A 199 18.32 -8.23 -14.34
C ALA A 199 17.71 -9.56 -13.82
N GLY A 200 16.90 -10.20 -14.66
CA GLY A 200 16.23 -11.47 -14.35
C GLY A 200 17.19 -12.64 -14.18
N ARG A 201 18.10 -12.87 -15.14
CA ARG A 201 19.02 -14.04 -15.13
C ARG A 201 19.92 -14.14 -13.91
N LYS A 202 20.36 -13.00 -13.37
CA LYS A 202 21.30 -12.98 -12.24
C LYS A 202 20.58 -13.07 -10.88
N GLY A 203 19.23 -13.12 -10.86
CA GLY A 203 18.46 -12.77 -9.65
C GLY A 203 18.69 -11.32 -9.20
N SER A 204 19.41 -10.54 -10.02
CA SER A 204 19.82 -9.16 -9.78
C SER A 204 18.67 -8.18 -9.93
N ALA A 205 17.41 -8.64 -10.02
CA ALA A 205 16.25 -7.80 -9.80
C ALA A 205 16.45 -6.94 -8.54
N GLY A 206 17.01 -7.52 -7.47
CA GLY A 206 17.41 -6.81 -6.24
C GLY A 206 18.65 -5.90 -6.35
N GLU A 207 19.50 -6.05 -7.36
CA GLU A 207 20.63 -5.13 -7.62
C GLU A 207 20.22 -3.98 -8.55
N VAL A 208 19.36 -4.25 -9.54
CA VAL A 208 18.79 -3.22 -10.42
C VAL A 208 17.83 -2.38 -9.60
N VAL A 209 16.76 -2.96 -9.04
CA VAL A 209 15.85 -2.25 -8.14
C VAL A 209 15.83 -3.00 -6.80
N PRO A 210 16.43 -2.49 -5.71
CA PRO A 210 16.45 -3.16 -4.42
C PRO A 210 15.05 -3.22 -3.78
N PHE A 211 14.18 -4.08 -4.31
CA PHE A 211 12.77 -4.20 -3.92
C PHE A 211 12.63 -4.61 -2.45
N SER A 212 13.58 -5.40 -1.94
CA SER A 212 13.65 -5.81 -0.54
C SER A 212 13.91 -4.65 0.43
N GLU A 213 14.50 -3.55 -0.04
CA GLU A 213 14.72 -2.36 0.76
C GLU A 213 13.49 -1.42 0.77
N LEU A 214 12.55 -1.61 -0.16
CA LEU A 214 11.34 -0.80 -0.25
C LEU A 214 10.33 -1.21 0.83
N VAL A 215 9.84 -0.23 1.58
CA VAL A 215 8.98 -0.49 2.74
C VAL A 215 7.57 -0.81 2.28
N GLY A 216 7.06 -1.98 2.69
CA GLY A 216 5.68 -2.38 2.47
C GLY A 216 5.41 -2.92 1.07
N VAL A 217 6.43 -3.30 0.30
CA VAL A 217 6.27 -3.95 -1.01
C VAL A 217 6.01 -5.45 -0.82
N HIS A 218 4.83 -5.93 -1.21
CA HIS A 218 4.51 -7.35 -1.20
C HIS A 218 5.07 -8.05 -2.43
N PHE A 219 4.75 -7.49 -3.59
CA PHE A 219 5.21 -7.97 -4.89
C PHE A 219 5.61 -6.78 -5.76
N ALA A 220 6.58 -6.99 -6.63
CA ALA A 220 6.97 -6.01 -7.63
C ALA A 220 7.38 -6.70 -8.94
N ARG A 221 7.19 -6.02 -10.06
CA ARG A 221 7.67 -6.45 -11.36
C ARG A 221 7.95 -5.30 -12.31
N LEU A 222 8.83 -5.56 -13.26
CA LEU A 222 9.07 -4.73 -14.43
C LEU A 222 8.82 -5.57 -15.66
N VAL A 223 7.97 -5.08 -16.55
CA VAL A 223 7.58 -5.77 -17.79
C VAL A 223 7.74 -4.82 -18.96
N LEU A 224 8.36 -5.30 -20.04
CA LEU A 224 8.36 -4.61 -21.32
C LEU A 224 7.14 -5.03 -22.13
N VAL A 225 6.14 -4.16 -22.21
CA VAL A 225 4.99 -4.38 -23.09
C VAL A 225 5.42 -4.01 -24.52
N PRO A 226 5.37 -4.95 -25.47
CA PRO A 226 5.88 -4.72 -26.82
C PRO A 226 5.06 -3.66 -27.56
N ALA A 227 5.71 -3.03 -28.54
CA ALA A 227 5.01 -2.28 -29.57
C ALA A 227 4.13 -3.23 -30.38
N GLY A 228 3.09 -2.68 -30.99
CA GLY A 228 2.19 -3.45 -31.83
C GLY A 228 1.37 -2.56 -32.74
N THR A 229 0.51 -3.18 -33.52
CA THR A 229 -0.49 -2.48 -34.32
C THR A 229 -1.86 -2.83 -33.75
N ASP A 230 -2.70 -1.83 -33.51
CA ASP A 230 -4.04 -2.09 -33.00
C ASP A 230 -4.99 -2.64 -34.08
N LEU A 231 -6.22 -2.95 -33.69
CA LEU A 231 -7.23 -3.52 -34.59
C LEU A 231 -7.69 -2.57 -35.70
N ALA A 232 -7.30 -1.29 -35.65
CA ALA A 232 -7.58 -0.29 -36.69
C ALA A 232 -6.37 -0.04 -37.61
N GLY A 233 -5.22 -0.68 -37.36
CA GLY A 233 -4.00 -0.46 -38.11
C GLY A 233 -3.11 0.65 -37.52
N GLU A 234 -3.46 1.20 -36.36
CA GLU A 234 -2.71 2.30 -35.75
C GLU A 234 -1.54 1.76 -34.92
N PRO A 235 -0.34 2.37 -34.99
CA PRO A 235 0.79 1.96 -34.20
C PRO A 235 0.54 2.21 -32.71
N VAL A 236 0.98 1.26 -31.88
CA VAL A 236 0.98 1.35 -30.43
C VAL A 236 2.42 1.19 -29.96
N PRO A 237 2.98 2.17 -29.22
CA PRO A 237 4.38 2.13 -28.87
C PRO A 237 4.67 1.07 -27.79
N ALA A 238 5.93 0.63 -27.75
CA ALA A 238 6.45 -0.16 -26.65
C ALA A 238 6.42 0.67 -25.36
N SER A 239 6.21 0.02 -24.23
CA SER A 239 6.25 0.70 -22.94
C SER A 239 6.79 -0.21 -21.85
N ILE A 240 7.63 0.34 -20.98
CA ILE A 240 7.96 -0.30 -19.71
C ILE A 240 6.78 -0.10 -18.76
N VAL A 241 6.46 -1.15 -18.01
CA VAL A 241 5.42 -1.12 -16.99
C VAL A 241 5.99 -1.64 -15.68
N TYR A 242 6.14 -0.74 -14.72
CA TYR A 242 6.40 -1.10 -13.33
C TYR A 242 5.09 -1.34 -12.60
N MET A 243 5.03 -2.46 -11.88
CA MET A 243 3.83 -2.91 -11.20
C MET A 243 4.20 -3.40 -9.82
N SER A 244 3.55 -2.87 -8.79
CA SER A 244 3.76 -3.33 -7.42
C SER A 244 2.50 -3.29 -6.57
N GLU A 245 2.38 -4.23 -5.64
CA GLU A 245 1.36 -4.26 -4.60
C GLU A 245 1.99 -3.86 -3.28
N VAL A 246 1.54 -2.74 -2.71
CA VAL A 246 2.22 -2.10 -1.58
C VAL A 246 1.26 -1.72 -0.47
N ASP A 247 1.75 -1.67 0.76
CA ASP A 247 1.05 -1.03 1.86
C ASP A 247 0.97 0.48 1.63
N ALA A 248 -0.24 1.03 1.79
CA ALA A 248 -0.51 2.44 1.58
C ALA A 248 0.36 3.33 2.50
N PRO A 249 0.64 4.60 2.13
CA PRO A 249 0.13 5.31 0.95
C PRO A 249 1.04 5.21 -0.29
N LEU A 250 0.41 5.36 -1.47
CA LEU A 250 1.07 5.43 -2.78
C LEU A 250 2.24 6.42 -2.80
N ASP A 251 2.03 7.65 -2.32
CA ASP A 251 3.06 8.71 -2.38
C ASP A 251 4.33 8.34 -1.61
N ALA A 252 4.20 7.63 -0.49
CA ALA A 252 5.36 7.17 0.26
C ALA A 252 6.08 6.04 -0.46
N HIS A 253 5.38 5.22 -1.27
CA HIS A 253 6.04 4.24 -2.13
C HIS A 253 6.81 4.91 -3.26
N LEU A 254 6.23 5.89 -3.95
CA LEU A 254 6.92 6.62 -5.02
C LEU A 254 8.18 7.34 -4.51
N ALA A 255 8.11 7.92 -3.31
CA ALA A 255 9.27 8.53 -2.66
C ALA A 255 10.35 7.50 -2.30
N ASP A 256 9.97 6.33 -1.78
CA ASP A 256 10.90 5.25 -1.47
C ASP A 256 11.57 4.68 -2.73
N LEU A 257 10.80 4.54 -3.82
CA LEU A 257 11.29 4.04 -5.10
C LEU A 257 12.41 4.94 -5.65
N VAL A 258 12.25 6.27 -5.60
CA VAL A 258 13.31 7.21 -6.03
C VAL A 258 14.47 7.24 -5.05
N ARG A 259 14.20 7.27 -3.74
CA ARG A 259 15.23 7.45 -2.71
C ARG A 259 16.13 6.23 -2.51
N LYS A 260 15.54 5.03 -2.56
CA LYS A 260 16.24 3.77 -2.27
C LYS A 260 16.67 3.03 -3.54
N ALA A 261 15.89 3.17 -4.61
CA ALA A 261 16.16 2.51 -5.88
C ALA A 261 16.43 3.48 -7.04
N GLY A 262 16.81 4.73 -6.75
CA GLY A 262 16.94 5.80 -7.75
C GLY A 262 17.91 5.49 -8.89
N SER A 263 19.02 4.78 -8.61
CA SER A 263 19.96 4.30 -9.63
C SER A 263 19.28 3.31 -10.58
N GLY A 264 18.65 2.27 -10.04
CA GLY A 264 17.88 1.26 -10.77
C GLY A 264 16.73 1.78 -11.60
N VAL A 265 15.90 2.60 -10.96
CA VAL A 265 14.78 3.29 -11.59
C VAL A 265 15.32 4.18 -12.72
N GLY A 266 16.46 4.84 -12.53
CA GLY A 266 17.15 5.59 -13.56
C GLY A 266 17.69 4.74 -14.71
N GLU A 267 18.21 3.54 -14.44
CA GLU A 267 18.69 2.63 -15.49
C GLU A 267 17.57 2.10 -16.38
N VAL A 268 16.36 1.93 -15.85
CA VAL A 268 15.22 1.43 -16.64
C VAL A 268 14.43 2.58 -17.26
N PHE A 269 13.97 3.53 -16.44
CA PHE A 269 13.14 4.63 -16.92
C PHE A 269 13.94 5.74 -17.61
N GLY A 270 15.27 5.79 -17.46
CA GLY A 270 16.13 6.72 -18.20
C GLY A 270 16.10 6.53 -19.72
N HIS A 271 15.63 5.37 -20.19
CA HIS A 271 15.38 5.09 -21.60
C HIS A 271 13.96 5.45 -22.05
N CYS A 272 13.10 5.99 -21.16
CA CYS A 272 11.72 6.33 -21.45
C CYS A 272 11.54 7.80 -21.80
N GLU A 273 10.49 8.09 -22.56
CA GLU A 273 10.15 9.45 -22.97
C GLU A 273 9.89 10.37 -21.76
N GLY A 274 10.54 11.54 -21.75
CA GLY A 274 10.33 12.58 -20.75
C GLY A 274 10.89 12.27 -19.36
N TYR A 275 11.63 11.18 -19.16
CA TYR A 275 12.22 10.88 -17.84
C TYR A 275 13.24 11.96 -17.43
N PRO A 276 13.24 12.44 -16.17
CA PRO A 276 14.17 13.48 -15.74
C PRO A 276 15.64 13.09 -15.93
N VAL A 277 16.42 14.00 -16.49
CA VAL A 277 17.85 13.80 -16.78
C VAL A 277 18.67 13.45 -15.53
N ALA A 278 19.84 12.86 -15.75
CA ALA A 278 20.82 12.61 -14.68
C ALA A 278 21.11 13.92 -13.92
N GLY A 279 21.11 13.85 -12.59
CA GLY A 279 21.28 15.02 -11.71
C GLY A 279 20.01 15.80 -11.37
N ALA A 280 18.85 15.50 -11.99
CA ALA A 280 17.58 16.11 -11.60
C ALA A 280 17.22 15.81 -10.12
N PRO A 281 16.53 16.72 -9.41
CA PRO A 281 16.10 16.49 -8.03
C PRO A 281 15.13 15.30 -7.91
N ASP A 282 15.17 14.58 -6.80
CA ASP A 282 14.27 13.46 -6.53
C ASP A 282 12.79 13.85 -6.61
N ALA A 283 12.45 15.09 -6.23
CA ALA A 283 11.10 15.62 -6.36
C ALA A 283 10.59 15.62 -7.81
N ALA A 284 11.47 15.87 -8.79
CA ALA A 284 11.12 15.83 -10.21
C ALA A 284 10.87 14.39 -10.69
N ARG A 285 11.68 13.43 -10.22
CA ARG A 285 11.47 12.00 -10.50
C ARG A 285 10.18 11.48 -9.88
N VAL A 286 9.90 11.83 -8.63
CA VAL A 286 8.65 11.45 -7.95
C VAL A 286 7.44 12.06 -8.67
N ALA A 287 7.53 13.32 -9.11
CA ALA A 287 6.47 13.95 -9.90
C ALA A 287 6.24 13.22 -11.22
N TRP A 288 7.31 12.93 -11.96
CA TRP A 288 7.24 12.17 -13.20
C TRP A 288 6.61 10.79 -13.01
N LEU A 289 7.04 10.02 -11.99
CA LEU A 289 6.47 8.71 -11.67
C LEU A 289 4.97 8.81 -11.32
N ARG A 290 4.56 9.87 -10.61
CA ARG A 290 3.15 10.12 -10.29
C ARG A 290 2.32 10.40 -11.55
N ASP A 291 2.85 11.21 -12.47
CA ASP A 291 2.17 11.57 -13.71
C ASP A 291 2.03 10.37 -14.67
N HIS A 292 2.93 9.38 -14.53
CA HIS A 292 2.90 8.12 -15.28
C HIS A 292 2.13 7.00 -14.57
N CYS A 293 1.47 7.29 -13.44
CA CYS A 293 0.64 6.31 -12.75
C CYS A 293 -0.64 6.00 -13.53
N VAL A 294 -0.86 4.72 -13.83
CA VAL A 294 -2.09 4.23 -14.48
C VAL A 294 -3.02 3.63 -13.42
N PRO A 295 -4.28 4.08 -13.32
CA PRO A 295 -5.22 3.53 -12.35
C PRO A 295 -5.66 2.11 -12.75
N SER A 296 -5.77 1.22 -11.76
CA SER A 296 -6.45 -0.06 -11.93
C SER A 296 -7.94 0.16 -12.16
N ALA A 297 -8.49 -0.51 -13.18
CA ALA A 297 -9.93 -0.58 -13.42
C ALA A 297 -10.63 -1.49 -12.39
N ALA A 298 -9.94 -2.55 -11.95
CA ALA A 298 -10.33 -3.38 -10.82
C ALA A 298 -9.07 -3.90 -10.09
N PHE A 299 -9.11 -3.96 -8.77
CA PHE A 299 -7.99 -4.47 -7.95
C PHE A 299 -8.48 -5.39 -6.82
N TYR A 300 -8.13 -6.67 -6.95
CA TYR A 300 -8.36 -7.69 -5.94
C TYR A 300 -7.17 -7.79 -4.99
N VAL A 301 -7.49 -7.86 -3.70
CA VAL A 301 -6.57 -8.14 -2.61
C VAL A 301 -7.16 -9.31 -1.84
N ASN A 302 -6.38 -10.38 -1.64
CA ASN A 302 -6.83 -11.57 -0.94
C ASN A 302 -7.49 -11.24 0.41
N THR A 303 -6.75 -10.56 1.29
CA THR A 303 -7.27 -10.14 2.59
C THR A 303 -6.87 -8.70 2.86
N VAL A 304 -7.83 -7.78 2.72
CA VAL A 304 -7.58 -6.35 2.91
C VAL A 304 -7.29 -6.05 4.39
N GLY A 305 -6.22 -5.31 4.64
CA GLY A 305 -5.83 -4.94 6.01
C GLY A 305 -4.70 -5.79 6.57
N ARG A 306 -4.21 -6.79 5.83
CA ARG A 306 -3.09 -7.65 6.22
C ARG A 306 -1.81 -7.16 5.54
N GLY A 307 -1.14 -6.19 6.18
CA GLY A 307 0.07 -5.58 5.64
C GLY A 307 1.30 -6.49 5.70
N LEU A 308 2.35 -6.12 4.95
CA LEU A 308 3.57 -6.93 4.79
C LEU A 308 4.21 -7.28 6.14
N ARG A 309 4.34 -6.28 7.02
CA ARG A 309 4.92 -6.48 8.35
C ARG A 309 4.15 -7.53 9.15
N GLN A 310 2.82 -7.50 9.08
CA GLN A 310 2.00 -8.49 9.77
C GLN A 310 2.28 -9.89 9.23
N ILE A 311 2.32 -10.06 7.91
CA ILE A 311 2.57 -11.35 7.25
C ILE A 311 3.90 -11.95 7.71
N LEU A 312 4.98 -11.17 7.63
CA LEU A 312 6.32 -11.64 8.00
C LEU A 312 6.45 -11.92 9.50
N GLN A 313 5.85 -11.07 10.35
CA GLN A 313 5.85 -11.27 11.78
C GLN A 313 5.06 -12.54 12.18
N GLU A 314 3.89 -12.78 11.58
CA GLU A 314 3.08 -13.97 11.82
C GLU A 314 3.75 -15.27 11.34
N ALA A 315 4.52 -15.21 10.25
CA ALA A 315 5.35 -16.34 9.81
C ALA A 315 6.47 -16.67 10.81
N ARG A 316 7.22 -15.65 11.27
CA ARG A 316 8.26 -15.84 12.30
C ARG A 316 7.70 -16.35 13.62
N LEU A 317 6.50 -15.89 14.00
CA LEU A 317 5.81 -16.37 15.19
C LEU A 317 5.51 -17.87 15.08
N ARG A 318 4.95 -18.31 13.95
CA ARG A 318 4.66 -19.71 13.71
C ARG A 318 5.92 -20.57 13.79
N GLU A 319 6.96 -20.21 13.04
CA GLU A 319 8.24 -20.95 13.00
C GLU A 319 8.86 -21.08 14.40
N ALA A 320 8.81 -20.00 15.20
CA ALA A 320 9.29 -20.02 16.57
C ALA A 320 8.48 -20.95 17.49
N ILE A 321 7.16 -21.02 17.30
CA ILE A 321 6.29 -21.92 18.07
C ILE A 321 6.48 -23.37 17.64
N GLU A 322 6.54 -23.66 16.33
CA GLU A 322 6.81 -25.00 15.80
C GLU A 322 8.15 -25.53 16.30
N THR A 323 9.21 -24.72 16.21
CA THR A 323 10.54 -25.08 16.76
C THR A 323 10.47 -25.40 18.26
N PHE A 324 9.70 -24.63 19.03
CA PHE A 324 9.50 -24.88 20.47
C PHE A 324 8.75 -26.19 20.72
N LEU A 325 7.69 -26.46 19.96
CA LEU A 325 6.89 -27.68 20.07
C LEU A 325 7.70 -28.92 19.67
N ASP A 326 8.45 -28.84 18.57
CA ASP A 326 9.30 -29.92 18.07
C ASP A 326 10.38 -30.31 19.10
N GLN A 327 11.02 -29.31 19.72
CA GLN A 327 12.02 -29.54 20.78
C GLN A 327 11.41 -30.23 22.01
N ARG A 328 10.19 -29.87 22.40
CA ARG A 328 9.47 -30.53 23.51
C ARG A 328 8.99 -31.93 23.14
N ALA A 329 8.58 -32.15 21.89
CA ALA A 329 8.18 -33.47 21.40
C ALA A 329 9.36 -34.44 21.29
N ALA A 330 10.56 -33.94 20.96
CA ALA A 330 11.79 -34.71 20.79
C ALA A 330 12.68 -34.79 22.06
N GLY A 331 12.10 -34.58 23.24
CA GLY A 331 12.84 -34.54 24.51
C GLY A 331 13.67 -35.81 24.80
N PRO A 332 14.75 -35.72 25.61
CA PRO A 332 15.67 -36.82 25.86
C PRO A 332 15.02 -38.07 26.50
N SER A 333 13.85 -37.90 27.12
CA SER A 333 13.09 -38.97 27.80
C SER A 333 11.79 -39.33 27.07
N GLY A 334 11.60 -38.87 25.82
CA GLY A 334 10.33 -38.95 25.07
C GLY A 334 9.61 -37.60 25.02
N SER A 335 8.37 -37.59 24.50
CA SER A 335 7.58 -36.36 24.38
C SER A 335 7.30 -35.76 25.77
N GLU A 336 7.78 -34.53 25.97
CA GLU A 336 7.54 -33.74 27.18
C GLU A 336 6.27 -32.89 27.06
N LEU A 337 5.52 -33.02 25.95
CA LEU A 337 4.29 -32.28 25.74
C LEU A 337 3.15 -32.86 26.59
N PRO A 338 2.41 -32.01 27.34
CA PRO A 338 1.20 -32.42 28.02
C PRO A 338 0.15 -33.00 27.07
N GLN A 339 -0.65 -33.97 27.55
CA GLN A 339 -1.76 -34.54 26.78
C GLN A 339 -2.98 -33.60 26.72
N ASP A 340 -3.09 -32.66 27.66
CA ASP A 340 -4.20 -31.71 27.72
C ASP A 340 -3.96 -30.49 26.80
N PRO A 341 -4.83 -30.24 25.80
CA PRO A 341 -4.72 -29.10 24.89
C PRO A 341 -4.62 -27.73 25.57
N ALA A 342 -5.33 -27.51 26.68
CA ALA A 342 -5.29 -26.24 27.39
C ALA A 342 -3.93 -26.00 28.02
N THR A 343 -3.31 -27.04 28.57
CA THR A 343 -1.96 -27.00 29.12
C THR A 343 -0.91 -26.72 28.04
N VAL A 344 -0.97 -27.42 26.89
CA VAL A 344 -0.05 -27.15 25.75
C VAL A 344 -0.15 -25.69 25.30
N ARG A 345 -1.38 -25.17 25.13
CA ARG A 345 -1.61 -23.78 24.77
C ARG A 345 -1.06 -22.80 25.81
N ALA A 346 -1.21 -23.09 27.10
CA ALA A 346 -0.64 -22.27 28.17
C ALA A 346 0.90 -22.27 28.16
N GLU A 347 1.54 -23.38 27.78
CA GLU A 347 3.00 -23.41 27.59
C GLU A 347 3.44 -22.57 26.39
N ILE A 348 2.74 -22.65 25.25
CA ILE A 348 3.02 -21.78 24.10
C ILE A 348 2.86 -20.31 24.49
N GLN A 349 1.79 -19.95 25.21
CA GLN A 349 1.59 -18.58 25.72
C GLN A 349 2.75 -18.14 26.62
N ARG A 350 3.23 -19.01 27.51
CA ARG A 350 4.38 -18.72 28.38
C ARG A 350 5.67 -18.54 27.58
N PHE A 351 5.92 -19.39 26.59
CA PHE A 351 7.05 -19.25 25.66
C PHE A 351 7.01 -17.90 24.92
N VAL A 352 5.86 -17.54 24.33
CA VAL A 352 5.72 -16.29 23.59
C VAL A 352 5.83 -15.07 24.50
N THR A 353 5.20 -15.08 25.67
CA THR A 353 5.28 -13.97 26.64
C THR A 353 6.68 -13.82 27.26
N GLY A 354 7.43 -14.91 27.36
CA GLY A 354 8.83 -14.91 27.81
C GLY A 354 9.81 -14.34 26.78
N ARG A 355 9.39 -14.12 25.53
CA ARG A 355 10.24 -13.64 24.43
C ARG A 355 9.91 -12.20 24.04
N PRO A 356 10.78 -11.21 24.35
CA PRO A 356 10.55 -9.80 24.00
C PRO A 356 10.35 -9.55 22.50
N ASP A 357 11.00 -10.34 21.65
CA ASP A 357 10.89 -10.24 20.19
C ASP A 357 9.53 -10.73 19.64
N LEU A 358 8.79 -11.52 20.43
CA LEU A 358 7.44 -12.01 20.08
C LEU A 358 6.32 -11.27 20.84
N ALA A 359 6.64 -10.33 21.73
CA ALA A 359 5.65 -9.62 22.56
C ALA A 359 4.55 -8.90 21.75
N TRP A 360 4.86 -8.50 20.51
CA TRP A 360 3.89 -7.90 19.59
C TRP A 360 2.71 -8.83 19.24
N ALA A 361 2.89 -10.15 19.35
CA ALA A 361 1.87 -11.16 19.03
C ALA A 361 0.63 -11.05 19.93
N GLY A 362 0.80 -10.57 21.17
CA GLY A 362 -0.30 -10.32 22.12
C GLY A 362 -1.17 -9.12 21.77
N SER A 363 -0.72 -8.24 20.87
CA SER A 363 -1.54 -7.11 20.41
C SER A 363 -2.42 -7.52 19.23
N PRO A 364 -3.68 -7.06 19.14
CA PRO A 364 -4.54 -7.30 17.98
C PRO A 364 -3.91 -6.78 16.67
N ALA A 365 -4.20 -7.45 15.56
CA ALA A 365 -3.77 -7.00 14.25
C ALA A 365 -4.26 -5.58 13.94
N ALA A 366 -3.39 -4.77 13.33
CA ALA A 366 -3.69 -3.39 12.97
C ALA A 366 -4.86 -3.35 11.98
N ARG A 367 -5.81 -2.43 12.19
CA ARG A 367 -6.97 -2.25 11.30
C ARG A 367 -6.75 -1.06 10.38
N PRO A 368 -7.31 -1.09 9.14
CA PRO A 368 -7.34 0.10 8.30
C PRO A 368 -7.92 1.31 9.05
N GLY A 369 -7.29 2.47 8.85
CA GLY A 369 -7.65 3.70 9.56
C GLY A 369 -9.11 4.11 9.34
N LEU A 370 -9.68 4.86 10.30
CA LEU A 370 -11.09 5.24 10.31
C LEU A 370 -11.54 5.91 9.01
N ARG A 371 -10.74 6.83 8.46
CA ARG A 371 -11.05 7.51 7.20
C ARG A 371 -11.22 6.54 6.03
N TRP A 372 -10.35 5.55 5.93
CA TRP A 372 -10.46 4.52 4.91
C TRP A 372 -11.74 3.70 5.10
N ARG A 373 -12.01 3.26 6.34
CA ARG A 373 -13.23 2.47 6.66
C ARG A 373 -14.51 3.22 6.35
N VAL A 374 -14.58 4.50 6.72
CA VAL A 374 -15.72 5.38 6.41
C VAL A 374 -15.87 5.54 4.89
N ARG A 375 -14.78 5.77 4.16
CA ARG A 375 -14.81 5.86 2.69
C ARG A 375 -15.32 4.56 2.05
N GLN A 376 -14.86 3.40 2.53
CA GLN A 376 -15.34 2.11 2.01
C GLN A 376 -16.80 1.86 2.35
N ALA A 377 -17.25 2.19 3.57
CA ALA A 377 -18.64 2.08 3.96
C ALA A 377 -19.54 2.99 3.11
N ALA A 378 -19.14 4.25 2.92
CA ALA A 378 -19.84 5.18 2.04
C ALA A 378 -19.90 4.66 0.60
N HIS A 379 -18.80 4.16 0.05
CA HIS A 379 -18.77 3.59 -1.30
C HIS A 379 -19.67 2.35 -1.43
N ARG A 380 -19.69 1.47 -0.42
CA ARG A 380 -20.53 0.27 -0.38
C ARG A 380 -22.02 0.61 -0.42
N VAL A 381 -22.42 1.77 0.11
CA VAL A 381 -23.82 2.21 0.12
C VAL A 381 -24.15 3.07 -1.10
N ALA A 382 -23.29 4.02 -1.44
CA ALA A 382 -23.52 4.99 -2.51
C ALA A 382 -23.64 4.33 -3.89
N VAL A 383 -22.84 3.30 -4.19
CA VAL A 383 -22.88 2.63 -5.50
C VAL A 383 -24.20 1.90 -5.75
N PRO A 384 -24.71 1.04 -4.85
CA PRO A 384 -26.05 0.47 -4.99
C PRO A 384 -27.17 1.50 -5.06
N LEU A 385 -27.10 2.59 -4.29
CA LEU A 385 -28.09 3.67 -4.36
C LEU A 385 -28.08 4.38 -5.72
N ALA A 386 -26.89 4.65 -6.27
CA ALA A 386 -26.77 5.18 -7.63
C ALA A 386 -27.31 4.19 -8.67
N GLY A 387 -27.02 2.89 -8.50
CA GLY A 387 -27.58 1.84 -9.34
C GLY A 387 -29.12 1.80 -9.30
N LEU A 388 -29.72 1.94 -8.12
CA LEU A 388 -31.17 2.01 -7.94
C LEU A 388 -31.76 3.26 -8.60
N ALA A 389 -31.11 4.41 -8.46
CA ALA A 389 -31.54 5.66 -9.12
C ALA A 389 -31.46 5.56 -10.67
N LEU A 390 -30.50 4.80 -11.19
CA LEU A 390 -30.33 4.56 -12.62
C LEU A 390 -31.19 3.40 -13.14
N LEU A 391 -31.90 2.67 -12.27
CA LEU A 391 -32.70 1.50 -12.65
C LEU A 391 -33.73 1.81 -13.76
N PRO A 392 -34.48 2.94 -13.75
CA PRO A 392 -35.42 3.24 -14.82
C PRO A 392 -34.74 3.32 -16.19
N VAL A 393 -33.54 3.92 -16.26
CA VAL A 393 -32.75 4.00 -17.50
C VAL A 393 -32.23 2.61 -17.88
N ALA A 394 -31.74 1.84 -16.90
CA ALA A 394 -31.22 0.49 -17.13
C ALA A 394 -32.28 -0.46 -17.71
N VAL A 395 -33.53 -0.39 -17.25
CA VAL A 395 -34.64 -1.23 -17.75
C VAL A 395 -34.84 -1.07 -19.26
N PHE A 396 -34.67 0.14 -19.81
CA PHE A 396 -34.76 0.38 -21.25
C PHE A 396 -33.44 0.13 -22.00
N ALA A 397 -32.30 0.43 -21.37
CA ALA A 397 -30.99 0.27 -22.01
C ALA A 397 -30.53 -1.19 -22.10
N LEU A 398 -30.84 -2.03 -21.10
CA LEU A 398 -30.37 -3.42 -21.02
C LEU A 398 -30.87 -4.31 -22.17
N PRO A 399 -32.16 -4.26 -22.60
CA PRO A 399 -32.61 -5.03 -23.76
C PRO A 399 -31.87 -4.63 -25.04
N VAL A 400 -31.67 -3.33 -25.26
CA VAL A 400 -30.92 -2.82 -26.42
C VAL A 400 -29.47 -3.30 -26.38
N TRP A 401 -28.82 -3.16 -25.21
CA TRP A 401 -27.47 -3.66 -25.00
C TRP A 401 -27.37 -5.18 -25.20
N ALA A 402 -28.35 -5.95 -24.74
CA ALA A 402 -28.39 -7.41 -24.90
C ALA A 402 -28.51 -7.84 -26.37
N VAL A 403 -29.35 -7.14 -27.15
CA VAL A 403 -29.46 -7.37 -28.60
C VAL A 403 -28.14 -7.04 -29.31
N LEU A 404 -27.53 -5.89 -29.00
CA LEU A 404 -26.24 -5.48 -29.57
C LEU A 404 -25.11 -6.44 -29.18
N LEU A 405 -25.09 -6.89 -27.92
CA LEU A 405 -24.14 -7.89 -27.43
C LEU A 405 -24.26 -9.15 -28.27
N ARG A 406 -25.49 -9.68 -28.44
CA ARG A 406 -25.71 -10.90 -29.22
C ARG A 406 -25.34 -10.72 -30.69
N TRP A 407 -25.59 -9.54 -31.26
CA TRP A 407 -25.21 -9.18 -32.62
C TRP A 407 -23.69 -9.16 -32.82
N HIS A 408 -22.94 -8.62 -31.85
CA HIS A 408 -21.48 -8.64 -31.86
C HIS A 408 -20.92 -10.05 -31.63
N GLU A 409 -21.39 -10.79 -30.64
CA GLU A 409 -20.93 -12.16 -30.34
C GLU A 409 -21.09 -13.11 -31.53
N ARG A 410 -22.16 -12.97 -32.33
CA ARG A 410 -22.34 -13.77 -33.55
C ARG A 410 -21.32 -13.48 -34.66
N ARG A 411 -20.71 -12.29 -34.63
CA ARG A 411 -19.68 -11.86 -35.59
C ARG A 411 -18.26 -12.07 -35.09
N ASP A 412 -18.09 -12.34 -33.81
CA ASP A 412 -16.77 -12.57 -33.24
C ASP A 412 -16.15 -13.84 -33.82
N ALA A 413 -14.94 -13.68 -34.36
CA ALA A 413 -14.10 -14.78 -34.80
C ALA A 413 -13.09 -15.11 -33.66
N PRO A 414 -13.12 -16.34 -33.11
CA PRO A 414 -12.09 -16.76 -32.15
C PRO A 414 -10.75 -16.96 -32.88
N ASN A 415 -9.64 -16.66 -32.20
CA ASN A 415 -8.33 -17.06 -32.70
C ASN A 415 -8.10 -18.54 -32.37
N ARG A 416 -7.51 -19.29 -33.32
CA ARG A 416 -7.14 -20.70 -33.17
C ARG A 416 -5.63 -20.93 -33.29
N GLU A 417 -4.87 -19.84 -33.27
CA GLU A 417 -3.42 -19.87 -33.27
C GLU A 417 -2.91 -20.66 -32.07
N ARG A 418 -1.95 -21.54 -32.35
CA ARG A 418 -1.19 -22.23 -31.31
C ARG A 418 -0.08 -21.30 -30.84
N PRO A 419 0.20 -21.25 -29.54
CA PRO A 419 1.29 -20.43 -29.04
C PRO A 419 2.60 -20.92 -29.64
N ASP A 420 3.44 -19.97 -30.05
CA ASP A 420 4.78 -20.24 -30.57
C ASP A 420 5.62 -21.00 -29.51
N PRO A 421 6.22 -22.15 -29.83
CA PRO A 421 7.02 -22.92 -28.89
C PRO A 421 8.16 -22.13 -28.25
N GLU A 422 8.83 -21.23 -28.98
CA GLU A 422 9.91 -20.41 -28.42
C GLU A 422 9.38 -19.38 -27.42
N HIS A 423 8.23 -18.76 -27.73
CA HIS A 423 7.54 -17.90 -26.79
C HIS A 423 7.14 -18.65 -25.51
N VAL A 424 6.55 -19.85 -25.63
CA VAL A 424 6.19 -20.68 -24.47
C VAL A 424 7.41 -21.07 -23.65
N ALA A 425 8.53 -21.42 -24.29
CA ALA A 425 9.77 -21.74 -23.59
C ALA A 425 10.30 -20.54 -22.78
N ARG A 426 10.19 -19.32 -23.32
CA ARG A 426 10.55 -18.09 -22.56
C ARG A 426 9.62 -17.82 -21.39
N LEU A 427 8.32 -18.06 -21.54
CA LEU A 427 7.36 -17.94 -20.43
C LEU A 427 7.69 -18.94 -19.33
N ALA A 428 7.88 -20.21 -19.68
CA ALA A 428 8.22 -21.27 -18.73
C ALA A 428 9.55 -21.00 -17.99
N ALA A 429 10.51 -20.34 -18.65
CA ALA A 429 11.76 -19.92 -18.03
C ALA A 429 11.59 -18.76 -17.02
N CYS A 430 10.40 -18.17 -16.89
CA CYS A 430 10.05 -17.11 -15.95
C CYS A 430 8.90 -17.53 -14.99
N GLU A 431 8.56 -18.81 -14.94
CA GLU A 431 7.50 -19.41 -14.12
C GLU A 431 8.05 -20.47 -13.15
N ASP A 432 7.30 -20.73 -12.08
CA ASP A 432 7.45 -21.82 -11.11
C ASP A 432 8.74 -21.84 -10.29
N PHE A 433 9.28 -20.67 -9.94
CA PHE A 433 10.52 -20.52 -9.13
C PHE A 433 10.31 -20.46 -7.62
N ALA A 434 9.11 -20.12 -7.17
CA ALA A 434 8.77 -19.91 -5.78
C ALA A 434 7.40 -20.53 -5.46
N ALA A 435 6.97 -20.48 -4.19
CA ALA A 435 5.63 -20.92 -3.83
C ALA A 435 4.54 -20.05 -4.50
N GLN A 436 4.87 -18.80 -4.86
CA GLN A 436 4.03 -17.94 -5.67
C GLN A 436 4.65 -17.66 -7.05
N ASN A 437 3.78 -17.31 -7.98
CA ASN A 437 4.10 -17.04 -9.38
C ASN A 437 3.48 -15.73 -9.88
N PRO A 438 4.19 -15.00 -10.76
CA PRO A 438 3.61 -13.91 -11.51
C PRO A 438 2.84 -14.40 -12.74
N PHE A 439 1.71 -13.76 -13.02
CA PHE A 439 1.07 -13.83 -14.33
C PHE A 439 0.86 -12.42 -14.88
N THR A 440 1.20 -12.20 -16.15
CA THR A 440 0.99 -10.93 -16.86
C THR A 440 0.47 -11.23 -18.26
N ALA A 441 -0.69 -10.71 -18.61
CA ALA A 441 -1.25 -10.81 -19.96
C ALA A 441 -1.69 -9.45 -20.48
N VAL A 442 -1.47 -9.23 -21.77
CA VAL A 442 -1.84 -8.00 -22.48
C VAL A 442 -2.62 -8.38 -23.72
N GLY A 443 -3.79 -7.76 -23.91
CA GLY A 443 -4.61 -8.02 -25.09
C GLY A 443 -5.36 -6.79 -25.58
N PHE A 444 -5.70 -6.79 -26.86
CA PHE A 444 -6.54 -5.77 -27.45
C PHE A 444 -8.01 -5.99 -27.08
N VAL A 445 -8.70 -4.90 -26.77
CA VAL A 445 -10.16 -4.89 -26.67
C VAL A 445 -10.74 -4.90 -28.09
N LYS A 446 -11.74 -5.75 -28.32
CA LYS A 446 -12.50 -5.77 -29.59
C LYS A 446 -12.94 -4.36 -29.99
N SER A 447 -12.92 -4.09 -31.29
CA SER A 447 -13.15 -2.75 -31.84
C SER A 447 -14.54 -2.18 -31.52
N GLY A 448 -14.63 -0.85 -31.54
CA GLY A 448 -15.88 -0.12 -31.35
C GLY A 448 -16.13 0.38 -29.92
N ARG A 449 -17.01 1.39 -29.81
CA ARG A 449 -17.39 1.98 -28.51
C ARG A 449 -18.18 1.00 -27.64
N PHE A 450 -18.99 0.15 -28.26
CA PHE A 450 -19.82 -0.83 -27.55
C PHE A 450 -19.00 -1.77 -26.65
N ARG A 451 -17.95 -2.40 -27.19
CA ARG A 451 -17.08 -3.32 -26.43
C ARG A 451 -16.29 -2.59 -25.34
N ARG A 452 -15.75 -1.40 -25.63
CA ARG A 452 -15.06 -0.56 -24.62
C ARG A 452 -15.97 -0.15 -23.46
N MET A 453 -17.20 0.28 -23.75
CA MET A 453 -18.19 0.63 -22.71
C MET A 453 -18.63 -0.60 -21.92
N THR A 454 -18.88 -1.72 -22.60
CA THR A 454 -19.25 -2.99 -21.97
C THR A 454 -18.17 -3.45 -21.01
N LEU A 455 -16.91 -3.53 -21.45
CA LEU A 455 -15.80 -3.93 -20.61
C LEU A 455 -15.54 -2.96 -19.45
N THR A 456 -15.70 -1.64 -19.68
CA THR A 456 -15.64 -0.65 -18.60
C THR A 456 -16.71 -0.91 -17.54
N GLY A 457 -17.95 -1.19 -17.95
CA GLY A 457 -19.05 -1.51 -17.05
C GLY A 457 -18.82 -2.82 -16.29
N VAL A 458 -18.35 -3.86 -16.98
CA VAL A 458 -17.98 -5.14 -16.35
C VAL A 458 -16.90 -4.93 -15.30
N LEU A 459 -15.79 -4.25 -15.64
CA LEU A 459 -14.70 -4.03 -14.69
C LEU A 459 -15.11 -3.15 -13.51
N PHE A 460 -16.04 -2.21 -13.69
CA PHE A 460 -16.63 -1.47 -12.57
C PHE A 460 -17.39 -2.39 -11.60
N VAL A 461 -18.19 -3.32 -12.13
CA VAL A 461 -18.90 -4.32 -11.30
C VAL A 461 -17.92 -5.26 -10.61
N VAL A 462 -16.88 -5.70 -11.33
CA VAL A 462 -15.80 -6.53 -10.78
C VAL A 462 -15.09 -5.79 -9.64
N ASP A 463 -14.67 -4.52 -9.84
CA ASP A 463 -14.02 -3.71 -8.81
C ASP A 463 -14.88 -3.60 -7.55
N TYR A 464 -16.18 -3.32 -7.72
CA TYR A 464 -17.11 -3.28 -6.60
C TYR A 464 -17.19 -4.62 -5.86
N GLY A 465 -17.28 -5.74 -6.61
CA GLY A 465 -17.33 -7.08 -6.06
C GLY A 465 -16.07 -7.44 -5.29
N VAL A 466 -14.88 -7.27 -5.88
CA VAL A 466 -13.61 -7.60 -5.22
C VAL A 466 -13.33 -6.70 -4.01
N ARG A 467 -13.77 -5.45 -4.06
CA ARG A 467 -13.60 -4.50 -2.95
C ARG A 467 -14.49 -4.83 -1.75
N HIS A 468 -15.72 -5.27 -1.96
CA HIS A 468 -16.74 -5.35 -0.88
C HIS A 468 -17.24 -6.76 -0.55
N LEU A 469 -17.16 -7.69 -1.50
CA LEU A 469 -17.69 -9.06 -1.38
C LEU A 469 -16.56 -10.10 -1.29
N PHE A 470 -15.49 -9.92 -2.08
CA PHE A 470 -14.38 -10.88 -2.19
C PHE A 470 -13.08 -10.29 -1.62
N ASN A 471 -13.08 -9.90 -0.35
CA ASN A 471 -11.93 -9.25 0.31
C ASN A 471 -11.42 -10.01 1.56
N ARG A 472 -11.79 -11.28 1.69
CA ARG A 472 -11.49 -12.17 2.84
C ARG A 472 -11.09 -13.58 2.40
N GLY A 473 -9.96 -13.71 1.72
CA GLY A 473 -9.31 -15.00 1.48
C GLY A 473 -9.76 -15.76 0.24
N SER A 474 -10.75 -15.28 -0.52
CA SER A 474 -11.24 -15.97 -1.71
C SER A 474 -11.88 -15.05 -2.74
N LEU A 475 -11.55 -15.31 -4.00
CA LEU A 475 -12.23 -14.78 -5.17
C LEU A 475 -13.16 -15.85 -5.74
N ALA A 476 -14.44 -15.79 -5.39
CA ALA A 476 -15.47 -16.72 -5.89
C ALA A 476 -15.07 -18.22 -5.82
N GLY A 477 -14.41 -18.63 -4.73
CA GLY A 477 -13.98 -20.03 -4.51
C GLY A 477 -12.50 -20.28 -4.77
N VAL A 478 -11.82 -19.44 -5.57
CA VAL A 478 -10.37 -19.51 -5.77
C VAL A 478 -9.68 -18.86 -4.57
N LYS A 479 -8.78 -19.60 -3.91
CA LYS A 479 -8.08 -19.13 -2.68
C LYS A 479 -6.61 -18.85 -2.89
N THR A 480 -6.03 -19.30 -4.00
CA THR A 480 -4.61 -19.24 -4.33
C THR A 480 -4.14 -17.87 -4.84
N ILE A 481 -5.03 -16.91 -5.04
CA ILE A 481 -4.67 -15.56 -5.53
C ILE A 481 -4.30 -14.67 -4.35
N HIS A 482 -3.09 -14.08 -4.36
CA HIS A 482 -2.69 -13.02 -3.44
C HIS A 482 -3.26 -11.67 -3.87
N PHE A 483 -3.02 -11.32 -5.13
CA PHE A 483 -3.44 -10.06 -5.74
C PHE A 483 -3.76 -10.29 -7.21
N ALA A 484 -4.77 -9.58 -7.71
CA ALA A 484 -5.05 -9.53 -9.14
C ALA A 484 -5.52 -8.14 -9.54
N ARG A 485 -5.17 -7.68 -10.74
CA ARG A 485 -5.61 -6.39 -11.25
C ARG A 485 -5.86 -6.40 -12.74
N TRP A 486 -6.80 -5.54 -13.13
CA TRP A 486 -7.11 -5.19 -14.49
C TRP A 486 -6.87 -3.70 -14.66
N LEU A 487 -6.19 -3.31 -15.73
CA LEU A 487 -6.04 -1.90 -16.09
C LEU A 487 -6.18 -1.70 -17.59
N PHE A 488 -6.64 -0.51 -17.96
CA PHE A 488 -6.68 -0.08 -19.35
C PHE A 488 -5.41 0.68 -19.69
N ILE A 489 -4.89 0.46 -20.89
CA ILE A 489 -3.83 1.29 -21.49
C ILE A 489 -4.26 1.71 -22.91
N ASP A 490 -3.60 2.73 -23.44
CA ASP A 490 -3.81 3.28 -24.80
C ASP A 490 -5.28 3.62 -25.09
N ASP A 491 -5.87 4.49 -24.27
CA ASP A 491 -7.27 4.94 -24.42
C ASP A 491 -8.29 3.79 -24.41
N LYS A 492 -8.02 2.80 -23.54
CA LYS A 492 -8.80 1.59 -23.36
C LYS A 492 -8.85 0.70 -24.61
N ARG A 493 -7.86 0.82 -25.50
CA ARG A 493 -7.67 -0.10 -26.64
C ARG A 493 -7.04 -1.42 -26.22
N ARG A 494 -6.21 -1.41 -25.17
CA ARG A 494 -5.64 -2.63 -24.57
C ARG A 494 -6.04 -2.75 -23.11
N VAL A 495 -6.12 -3.99 -22.64
CA VAL A 495 -6.23 -4.33 -21.22
C VAL A 495 -5.03 -5.16 -20.82
N VAL A 496 -4.50 -4.84 -19.64
CA VAL A 496 -3.51 -5.66 -18.96
C VAL A 496 -4.20 -6.36 -17.80
N PHE A 497 -4.03 -7.67 -17.73
CA PHE A 497 -4.37 -8.47 -16.56
C PHE A 497 -3.10 -8.97 -15.89
N VAL A 498 -3.09 -8.90 -14.57
CA VAL A 498 -1.91 -9.20 -13.76
C VAL A 498 -2.36 -9.94 -12.52
N SER A 499 -1.65 -11.00 -12.16
CA SER A 499 -1.89 -11.76 -10.93
C SER A 499 -0.59 -12.17 -10.23
N ASN A 500 -0.66 -12.32 -8.91
CA ASN A 500 0.30 -13.05 -8.10
C ASN A 500 -0.47 -14.19 -7.41
N TYR A 501 -0.08 -15.44 -7.63
CA TYR A 501 -0.85 -16.61 -7.21
C TYR A 501 0.05 -17.76 -6.71
N ASP A 502 -0.52 -18.70 -5.97
CA ASP A 502 0.19 -19.89 -5.46
C ASP A 502 0.20 -21.05 -6.46
N GLY A 503 1.27 -21.83 -6.44
CA GLY A 503 1.37 -23.08 -7.21
C GLY A 503 1.63 -22.86 -8.70
N SER A 504 1.54 -23.93 -9.48
CA SER A 504 1.89 -23.89 -10.91
C SER A 504 0.85 -23.16 -11.74
N LEU A 505 1.26 -22.60 -12.90
CA LEU A 505 0.30 -21.98 -13.82
C LEU A 505 -0.82 -22.93 -14.22
N GLU A 506 -0.52 -24.20 -14.47
CA GLU A 506 -1.52 -25.18 -14.88
C GLU A 506 -2.60 -25.34 -13.81
N SER A 507 -2.20 -25.58 -12.56
CA SER A 507 -3.14 -25.69 -11.44
C SER A 507 -3.95 -24.41 -11.21
N TYR A 508 -3.33 -23.26 -11.46
CA TYR A 508 -3.99 -21.96 -11.37
C TYR A 508 -5.05 -21.80 -12.47
N MET A 509 -4.75 -22.18 -13.72
CA MET A 509 -5.68 -22.09 -14.84
C MET A 509 -6.85 -23.06 -14.69
N ASP A 510 -6.59 -24.29 -14.25
CA ASP A 510 -7.64 -25.28 -13.98
C ASP A 510 -8.65 -24.75 -12.95
N ASP A 511 -8.14 -24.12 -11.87
CA ASP A 511 -8.97 -23.46 -10.87
C ASP A 511 -9.89 -22.38 -11.47
N PHE A 512 -9.44 -21.62 -12.48
CA PHE A 512 -10.34 -20.65 -13.13
C PHE A 512 -11.35 -21.28 -14.04
N VAL A 513 -10.93 -22.24 -14.86
CA VAL A 513 -11.82 -22.91 -15.81
C VAL A 513 -12.94 -23.63 -15.05
N ASP A 514 -12.59 -24.36 -13.99
CA ASP A 514 -13.56 -25.16 -13.24
C ASP A 514 -14.49 -24.31 -12.35
N LYS A 515 -13.97 -23.28 -11.70
CA LYS A 515 -14.72 -22.55 -10.65
C LYS A 515 -15.31 -21.23 -11.14
N VAL A 516 -14.66 -20.56 -12.09
CA VAL A 516 -14.95 -19.16 -12.44
C VAL A 516 -14.87 -18.87 -13.94
N ALA A 517 -15.08 -19.86 -14.81
CA ALA A 517 -15.13 -19.66 -16.28
C ALA A 517 -16.11 -18.55 -16.68
N TRP A 518 -17.26 -18.45 -16.02
CA TRP A 518 -18.23 -17.37 -16.24
C TRP A 518 -17.65 -15.97 -15.98
N GLY A 519 -16.76 -15.84 -14.98
CA GLY A 519 -16.11 -14.59 -14.60
C GLY A 519 -14.97 -14.24 -15.57
N LEU A 520 -14.19 -15.23 -15.99
CA LEU A 520 -13.23 -15.08 -17.08
C LEU A 520 -13.94 -14.59 -18.35
N ASN A 521 -15.02 -15.27 -18.74
CA ASN A 521 -15.84 -14.93 -19.90
C ASN A 521 -16.33 -13.48 -19.82
N ALA A 522 -16.82 -13.03 -18.66
CA ALA A 522 -17.39 -11.68 -18.53
C ALA A 522 -16.39 -10.58 -18.90
N VAL A 523 -15.12 -10.78 -18.54
CA VAL A 523 -14.03 -9.83 -18.80
C VAL A 523 -13.41 -10.09 -20.17
N PHE A 524 -12.83 -11.28 -20.35
CA PHE A 524 -11.92 -11.59 -21.45
C PHE A 524 -12.62 -11.87 -22.78
N SER A 525 -13.93 -12.17 -22.80
CA SER A 525 -14.68 -12.25 -24.07
C SER A 525 -14.78 -10.92 -24.81
N ASN A 526 -14.44 -9.80 -24.17
CA ASN A 526 -14.29 -8.51 -24.83
C ASN A 526 -12.91 -8.34 -25.49
N GLY A 527 -11.97 -9.25 -25.25
CA GLY A 527 -10.65 -9.31 -25.87
C GLY A 527 -10.71 -9.88 -27.28
N HIS A 528 -9.87 -9.36 -28.18
CA HIS A 528 -9.74 -9.85 -29.55
C HIS A 528 -9.19 -11.27 -29.56
N GLY A 529 -9.82 -12.18 -30.31
CA GLY A 529 -9.36 -13.56 -30.44
C GLY A 529 -9.82 -14.52 -29.32
N TYR A 530 -10.55 -14.05 -28.31
CA TYR A 530 -11.06 -14.90 -27.23
C TYR A 530 -11.99 -16.02 -27.76
N PRO A 531 -12.04 -17.20 -27.12
CA PRO A 531 -12.99 -18.26 -27.46
C PRO A 531 -14.44 -17.76 -27.56
N ARG A 532 -15.27 -18.43 -28.38
CA ARG A 532 -16.65 -17.97 -28.60
C ARG A 532 -17.44 -18.03 -27.29
N THR A 533 -18.02 -16.90 -26.91
CA THR A 533 -18.80 -16.74 -25.69
C THR A 533 -20.24 -16.34 -26.04
N ARG A 534 -21.21 -16.86 -25.29
CA ARG A 534 -22.60 -16.41 -25.35
C ARG A 534 -22.99 -15.64 -24.09
N TRP A 535 -23.64 -14.50 -24.29
CA TRP A 535 -24.17 -13.64 -23.22
C TRP A 535 -23.11 -13.24 -22.20
N LEU A 536 -21.87 -13.01 -22.67
CA LEU A 536 -20.66 -12.76 -21.87
C LEU A 536 -20.25 -13.83 -20.86
N VAL A 537 -21.03 -14.88 -20.60
CA VAL A 537 -20.75 -15.79 -19.46
C VAL A 537 -20.71 -17.27 -19.80
N ARG A 538 -21.29 -17.71 -20.93
CA ARG A 538 -21.39 -19.14 -21.29
C ARG A 538 -20.41 -19.53 -22.38
N ASP A 539 -20.05 -20.82 -22.41
CA ASP A 539 -19.06 -21.41 -23.31
C ASP A 539 -17.69 -20.77 -23.06
N GLY A 540 -17.07 -20.11 -24.04
CA GLY A 540 -15.85 -19.33 -23.83
C GLY A 540 -14.71 -20.17 -23.22
N ALA A 541 -14.30 -19.83 -21.99
CA ALA A 541 -13.29 -20.54 -21.22
C ALA A 541 -13.58 -22.03 -20.96
N GLU A 542 -14.84 -22.47 -21.10
CA GLU A 542 -15.20 -23.90 -21.03
C GLU A 542 -14.54 -24.72 -22.16
N ASP A 543 -14.17 -24.08 -23.29
CA ASP A 543 -13.23 -24.66 -24.25
C ASP A 543 -11.80 -24.44 -23.72
N GLU A 544 -11.41 -25.30 -22.79
CA GLU A 544 -10.18 -25.19 -22.01
C GLU A 544 -8.93 -25.08 -22.89
N GLN A 545 -8.84 -25.90 -23.95
CA GLN A 545 -7.69 -25.89 -24.84
C GLN A 545 -7.61 -24.56 -25.61
N ALA A 546 -8.72 -24.08 -26.18
CA ALA A 546 -8.74 -22.81 -26.88
C ALA A 546 -8.42 -21.65 -25.93
N PHE A 547 -8.91 -21.72 -24.69
CA PHE A 547 -8.62 -20.72 -23.66
C PHE A 547 -7.14 -20.73 -23.24
N LYS A 548 -6.54 -21.90 -22.99
CA LYS A 548 -5.12 -22.02 -22.63
C LYS A 548 -4.21 -21.54 -23.77
N PHE A 549 -4.54 -21.83 -25.03
CA PHE A 549 -3.81 -21.26 -26.18
C PHE A 549 -3.97 -19.75 -26.26
N PHE A 550 -5.19 -19.25 -26.16
CA PHE A 550 -5.46 -17.81 -26.12
C PHE A 550 -4.64 -17.12 -25.03
N LEU A 551 -4.62 -17.69 -23.82
CA LEU A 551 -3.88 -17.19 -22.68
C LEU A 551 -2.38 -17.11 -22.98
N ARG A 552 -1.77 -18.20 -23.44
CA ARG A 552 -0.34 -18.28 -23.75
C ARG A 552 0.06 -17.33 -24.88
N CYS A 553 -0.80 -17.10 -25.88
CA CYS A 553 -0.51 -16.12 -26.95
C CYS A 553 -0.53 -14.65 -26.47
N HIS A 554 -1.23 -14.35 -25.37
CA HIS A 554 -1.36 -13.00 -24.83
C HIS A 554 -0.52 -12.76 -23.58
N GLN A 555 0.18 -13.79 -23.09
CA GLN A 555 1.03 -13.69 -21.93
C GLN A 555 2.33 -12.97 -22.30
N VAL A 556 2.76 -12.08 -21.42
CA VAL A 556 4.03 -11.37 -21.58
C VAL A 556 5.02 -11.92 -20.55
N PRO A 557 6.26 -12.25 -20.94
CA PRO A 557 7.30 -12.65 -19.99
C PRO A 557 7.44 -11.61 -18.87
N THR A 558 7.72 -12.09 -17.66
CA THR A 558 7.95 -11.25 -16.49
C THR A 558 9.36 -11.56 -15.97
N GLU A 559 10.37 -11.01 -16.66
CA GLU A 559 11.78 -11.31 -16.41
C GLU A 559 12.26 -10.77 -15.06
N VAL A 560 11.65 -9.69 -14.59
CA VAL A 560 11.94 -9.08 -13.29
C VAL A 560 10.70 -9.18 -12.41
N TRP A 561 10.76 -10.04 -11.40
CA TRP A 561 9.71 -10.19 -10.40
C TRP A 561 10.30 -10.34 -9.00
N TYR A 562 9.55 -9.89 -8.00
CA TYR A 562 9.92 -9.93 -6.60
C TYR A 562 8.70 -10.35 -5.77
N SER A 563 8.94 -11.23 -4.80
CA SER A 563 8.05 -11.56 -3.70
C SER A 563 8.77 -11.31 -2.39
N ALA A 564 8.14 -10.60 -1.45
CA ALA A 564 8.70 -10.39 -0.13
C ALA A 564 8.59 -11.62 0.79
N TYR A 565 7.89 -12.67 0.33
CA TYR A 565 7.63 -13.89 1.09
C TYR A 565 7.43 -15.08 0.14
N ASP A 566 8.44 -15.35 -0.67
CA ASP A 566 8.51 -16.40 -1.72
C ASP A 566 8.14 -17.83 -1.27
N THR A 567 8.10 -18.11 0.02
CA THR A 567 7.71 -19.40 0.61
C THR A 567 6.30 -19.45 1.21
N LEU A 568 5.62 -18.30 1.36
CA LEU A 568 4.31 -18.23 2.03
C LEU A 568 3.13 -18.22 1.05
N THR A 569 2.40 -19.34 0.99
CA THR A 569 1.12 -19.41 0.25
C THR A 569 0.03 -18.60 0.93
N THR A 570 -1.08 -18.29 0.24
CA THR A 570 -2.25 -17.64 0.87
C THR A 570 -2.80 -18.48 2.03
N HIS A 571 -2.71 -19.81 1.92
CA HIS A 571 -3.07 -20.74 3.00
C HIS A 571 -2.15 -20.61 4.20
N HIS A 572 -0.83 -20.55 4.01
CA HIS A 572 0.11 -20.27 5.10
C HIS A 572 -0.18 -18.93 5.76
N ILE A 573 -0.39 -17.88 4.96
CA ILE A 573 -0.68 -16.54 5.49
C ILE A 573 -1.97 -16.53 6.32
N ASP A 574 -3.04 -17.20 5.87
CA ASP A 574 -4.27 -17.31 6.63
C ASP A 574 -4.11 -18.12 7.92
N THR A 575 -3.39 -19.25 7.83
CA THR A 575 -3.09 -20.11 8.97
C THR A 575 -2.30 -19.37 10.04
N ASN A 576 -1.27 -18.62 9.63
CA ASN A 576 -0.42 -17.84 10.54
C ASN A 576 -1.22 -16.73 11.25
N ALA A 577 -2.14 -16.08 10.54
CA ALA A 577 -3.07 -15.11 11.12
C ALA A 577 -4.02 -15.75 12.14
N ARG A 578 -4.52 -16.97 11.87
CA ARG A 578 -5.37 -17.74 12.79
C ARG A 578 -4.59 -18.22 14.02
N ILE A 579 -3.34 -18.65 13.85
CA ILE A 579 -2.42 -19.01 14.94
C ILE A 579 -2.29 -17.82 15.90
N ARG A 580 -1.95 -16.64 15.38
CA ARG A 580 -1.86 -15.43 16.21
C ARG A 580 -3.18 -15.08 16.90
N ALA A 581 -4.30 -15.12 16.16
CA ALA A 581 -5.61 -14.77 16.71
C ALA A 581 -6.03 -15.67 17.88
N GLY A 582 -5.75 -16.98 17.78
CA GLY A 582 -6.05 -17.94 18.84
C GLY A 582 -5.05 -17.96 19.99
N LEU A 583 -3.86 -17.37 19.83
CA LEU A 583 -2.82 -17.40 20.86
C LEU A 583 -3.29 -16.84 22.21
N PHE A 584 -3.93 -15.66 22.21
CA PHE A 584 -4.51 -15.04 23.40
C PHE A 584 -6.03 -14.77 23.27
N GLY A 585 -6.68 -15.39 22.28
CA GLY A 585 -8.13 -15.36 22.13
C GLY A 585 -8.85 -16.09 23.26
N ASP A 586 -10.12 -15.79 23.48
CA ASP A 586 -10.96 -16.61 24.35
C ASP A 586 -11.41 -17.85 23.57
N LEU A 587 -10.90 -19.03 23.93
CA LEU A 587 -11.15 -20.30 23.22
C LEU A 587 -11.62 -21.36 24.22
N GLY A 588 -12.73 -22.03 23.89
CA GLY A 588 -13.18 -23.22 24.61
C GLY A 588 -12.28 -24.45 24.35
N PRO A 589 -12.57 -25.61 24.98
CA PRO A 589 -11.75 -26.82 24.82
C PRO A 589 -11.64 -27.31 23.36
N ALA A 590 -12.77 -27.43 22.65
CA ALA A 590 -12.80 -27.86 21.26
C ALA A 590 -12.09 -26.87 20.32
N GLU A 591 -12.24 -25.57 20.58
CA GLU A 591 -11.58 -24.51 19.81
C GLU A 591 -10.06 -24.48 20.06
N THR A 592 -9.64 -24.76 21.29
CA THR A 592 -8.22 -24.90 21.64
C THR A 592 -7.59 -26.08 20.90
N GLN A 593 -8.28 -27.23 20.84
CA GLN A 593 -7.81 -28.38 20.08
C GLN A 593 -7.73 -28.08 18.58
N ALA A 594 -8.76 -27.44 18.02
CA ALA A 594 -8.76 -27.03 16.61
C ALA A 594 -7.67 -25.98 16.29
N TRP A 595 -7.32 -25.12 17.26
CA TRP A 595 -6.23 -24.17 17.13
C TRP A 595 -4.85 -24.85 17.18
N LEU A 596 -4.66 -25.85 18.04
CA LEU A 596 -3.42 -26.64 18.07
C LEU A 596 -3.22 -27.44 16.78
N ALA A 597 -4.29 -27.90 16.12
CA ALA A 597 -4.21 -28.59 14.84
C ALA A 597 -3.78 -27.70 13.64
N LEU A 598 -3.41 -26.44 13.88
CA LEU A 598 -2.86 -25.54 12.86
C LEU A 598 -1.33 -25.63 12.72
N PHE A 599 -0.67 -26.21 13.73
CA PHE A 599 0.72 -26.62 13.71
C PHE A 599 0.79 -28.05 13.21
#